data_AF-A0AAU3RAZ7-F1
#
_entry.id   AF-A0AAU3RAZ7-F1
#
_cell.length_a   1.000
_cell.length_b   1.000
_cell.length_c   1.000
_cell.angle_alpha   90.00
_cell.angle_beta   90.00
_cell.angle_gamma   90.00
#
_symmetry.space_group_name_H-M   'P 1'
#
loop_
_entity.id
_entity.type
_entity.pdbx_description
1 polymer ?
#
loop_
_entity_poly.entity_id
_entity_poly.type
_entity_poly.pdbx_seq_one_letter_code
_entity_poly.pdbx_strand_id
1 'polypeptide(L)'
;MRWDRTVKERWFCPWCYAWTEFGYDPREVLRPQYGYIRWELAESPQLPEDVGHAFDVAYAYSAEGFGATLCGIAHEGLTASPYLWKSHWPNTCEACKEAVTVIDERWPLEMRNDNRVSPAPPPGSDWPPF
;
A
#
# COMPACT_ATOMS: atom_id res chain seq x y z
N MET A 1 16.43 -16.94 -9.23
CA MET A 1 16.20 -15.71 -8.43
C MET A 1 16.43 -14.49 -9.32
N ARG A 2 15.34 -13.82 -9.70
CA ARG A 2 15.21 -12.37 -9.94
C ARG A 2 13.76 -12.16 -10.39
N TRP A 3 12.87 -11.96 -9.43
CA TRP A 3 11.50 -11.51 -9.67
C TRP A 3 11.52 -10.00 -9.88
N ASP A 4 12.33 -9.53 -10.82
CA ASP A 4 12.37 -8.11 -11.18
C ASP A 4 11.36 -7.89 -12.32
N ARG A 5 10.07 -8.06 -11.97
CA ARG A 5 8.97 -7.68 -12.85
C ARG A 5 8.80 -6.18 -12.68
N THR A 6 9.41 -5.40 -13.56
CA THR A 6 9.35 -3.93 -13.52
C THR A 6 7.90 -3.45 -13.59
N VAL A 7 7.33 -3.14 -12.43
CA VAL A 7 6.11 -2.35 -12.29
C VAL A 7 6.36 -1.01 -12.96
N LYS A 8 5.56 -0.65 -13.98
CA LYS A 8 5.69 0.64 -14.67
C LYS A 8 5.04 1.76 -13.89
N GLU A 9 3.93 1.45 -13.21
CA GLU A 9 3.12 2.44 -12.51
C GLU A 9 2.33 1.78 -11.38
N ARG A 10 2.16 2.48 -10.26
CA ARG A 10 1.30 2.04 -9.15
C ARG A 10 0.34 3.17 -8.77
N TRP A 11 -0.96 2.90 -8.83
CA TRP A 11 -2.01 3.85 -8.44
C TRP A 11 -2.49 3.54 -7.04
N PHE A 12 -2.74 4.56 -6.24
CA PHE A 12 -3.29 4.45 -4.89
C PHE A 12 -4.65 5.13 -4.82
N CYS A 13 -5.62 4.48 -4.18
CA CYS A 13 -6.84 5.11 -3.73
C CYS A 13 -6.57 5.76 -2.36
N PRO A 14 -6.57 7.09 -2.24
CA PRO A 14 -6.28 7.76 -0.96
C PRO A 14 -7.37 7.54 0.10
N TRP A 15 -8.56 7.10 -0.30
CA TRP A 15 -9.65 6.86 0.64
C TRP A 15 -9.53 5.49 1.32
N CYS A 16 -9.28 4.42 0.57
CA CYS A 16 -9.20 3.06 1.12
C CYS A 16 -7.78 2.49 1.13
N TYR A 17 -6.76 3.14 0.58
CA TYR A 17 -5.39 2.61 0.48
C TYR A 17 -5.29 1.34 -0.36
N ALA A 18 -6.27 1.07 -1.22
CA ALA A 18 -6.12 0.10 -2.31
C ALA A 18 -5.10 0.62 -3.30
N TRP A 19 -4.20 -0.26 -3.74
CA TRP A 19 -3.31 0.06 -4.84
C TRP A 19 -3.47 -0.89 -6.01
N THR A 20 -3.09 -0.40 -7.18
CA THR A 20 -3.14 -1.14 -8.44
C THR A 20 -1.82 -0.96 -9.15
N GLU A 21 -1.17 -2.06 -9.50
CA GLU A 21 0.04 -2.03 -10.32
C GLU A 21 -0.29 -2.26 -11.80
N PHE A 22 0.37 -1.47 -12.64
CA PHE A 22 0.39 -1.61 -14.08
C PHE A 22 1.82 -1.89 -14.54
N GLY A 23 1.99 -2.80 -15.50
CA GLY A 23 3.24 -2.86 -16.27
C GLY A 23 3.92 -4.23 -16.41
N TYR A 24 3.43 -5.31 -15.80
CA TYR A 24 3.90 -6.65 -16.17
C TYR A 24 3.35 -7.08 -17.53
N ASP A 25 2.06 -6.83 -17.75
CA ASP A 25 1.35 -6.97 -19.02
C ASP A 25 0.30 -5.84 -19.06
N PRO A 26 0.11 -5.11 -20.17
CA PRO A 26 -0.95 -4.10 -20.28
C PRO A 26 -2.37 -4.65 -20.07
N ARG A 27 -2.54 -5.99 -20.08
CA ARG A 27 -3.78 -6.73 -19.82
C ARG A 27 -3.91 -7.22 -18.37
N GLU A 28 -2.87 -7.07 -17.54
CA GLU A 28 -2.88 -7.53 -16.16
C GLU A 28 -2.96 -6.36 -15.19
N VAL A 29 -4.08 -6.29 -14.46
CA VAL A 29 -4.29 -5.39 -13.34
C VAL A 29 -4.11 -6.22 -12.07
N LEU A 30 -3.01 -6.01 -11.36
CA LEU A 30 -2.80 -6.62 -10.05
C LEU A 30 -3.39 -5.71 -8.99
N ARG A 31 -4.38 -6.24 -8.27
CA ARG A 31 -4.92 -5.66 -7.04
C ARG A 31 -4.51 -6.58 -5.89
N PRO A 32 -3.80 -6.11 -4.87
CA PRO A 32 -3.43 -6.94 -3.72
C PRO A 32 -4.67 -7.39 -2.97
N GLN A 33 -4.62 -8.60 -2.41
CA GLN A 33 -5.58 -9.01 -1.36
C GLN A 33 -5.45 -8.05 -0.19
N TYR A 34 -6.60 -7.65 0.31
CA TYR A 34 -6.65 -7.11 1.65
C TYR A 34 -6.48 -8.25 2.66
N GLY A 35 -5.42 -8.22 3.47
CA GLY A 35 -5.45 -9.00 4.71
C GLY A 35 -4.23 -9.85 5.00
N TYR A 36 -3.25 -9.95 4.10
CA TYR A 36 -2.02 -10.69 4.41
C TYR A 36 -0.87 -9.84 4.95
N ILE A 37 -1.22 -8.76 5.67
CA ILE A 37 -0.32 -7.81 6.36
C ILE A 37 0.02 -6.60 5.46
N ARG A 38 -0.58 -5.45 5.80
CA ARG A 38 -0.65 -4.26 4.92
C ARG A 38 0.41 -3.21 5.17
N TRP A 39 0.75 -2.99 6.44
CA TRP A 39 1.46 -1.79 6.85
C TRP A 39 2.92 -2.13 7.10
N GLU A 40 3.84 -1.49 6.40
CA GLU A 40 5.25 -1.52 6.80
C GLU A 40 5.45 -0.71 8.08
N LEU A 41 6.44 -1.13 8.87
CA LEU A 41 6.94 -0.32 9.98
C LEU A 41 7.71 0.88 9.40
N ALA A 42 7.43 2.07 9.89
CA ALA A 42 8.20 3.26 9.53
C ALA A 42 9.55 3.25 10.27
N GLU A 43 10.63 3.53 9.54
CA GLU A 43 11.98 3.63 10.07
C GLU A 43 12.56 5.03 9.82
N SER A 44 13.11 5.63 10.88
CA SER A 44 13.95 6.82 10.81
C SER A 44 14.63 7.11 12.15
N PRO A 45 15.84 7.68 12.18
CA PRO A 45 16.44 8.22 13.40
C PRO A 45 15.65 9.37 14.04
N GLN A 46 14.71 9.96 13.31
CA GLN A 46 13.90 11.09 13.75
C GLN A 46 12.56 10.64 14.39
N LEU A 47 12.23 9.34 14.29
CA LEU A 47 11.07 8.77 14.96
C LEU A 47 11.38 8.47 16.43
N PRO A 48 10.39 8.53 17.34
CA PRO A 48 10.56 8.08 18.71
C PRO A 48 10.99 6.60 18.76
N GLU A 49 12.12 6.29 19.39
CA GLU A 49 12.72 4.95 19.40
C GLU A 49 11.81 3.86 19.99
N ASP A 50 10.91 4.24 20.92
CA ASP A 50 10.07 3.30 21.67
C ASP A 50 8.66 3.10 21.09
N VAL A 51 8.32 3.75 19.98
CA VAL A 51 6.95 3.71 19.43
C VAL A 51 6.99 3.33 17.95
N GLY A 52 6.42 2.17 17.62
CA GLY A 52 6.27 1.72 16.23
C GLY A 52 5.17 2.48 15.50
N HIS A 53 5.53 3.13 14.40
CA HIS A 53 4.60 3.84 13.52
C HIS A 53 4.34 3.05 12.24
N ALA A 54 3.10 3.13 11.72
CA ALA A 54 2.76 2.57 10.42
C ALA A 54 3.22 3.53 9.31
N PHE A 55 3.94 3.01 8.33
CA PHE A 55 4.37 3.75 7.14
C PHE A 55 3.17 4.03 6.22
N ASP A 56 3.06 5.26 5.74
CA ASP A 56 2.09 5.65 4.71
C ASP A 56 2.70 5.46 3.33
N VAL A 57 2.48 4.27 2.77
CA VAL A 57 2.92 3.94 1.41
C VAL A 57 2.29 4.86 0.38
N ALA A 58 1.03 5.26 0.54
CA ALA A 58 0.33 6.09 -0.45
C ALA A 58 0.96 7.49 -0.53
N TYR A 59 1.35 8.05 0.62
CA TYR A 59 2.04 9.35 0.69
C TYR A 59 3.42 9.30 0.03
N ALA A 60 4.14 8.19 0.11
CA ALA A 60 5.45 8.03 -0.53
C ALA A 60 5.39 8.18 -2.07
N TYR A 61 4.22 7.98 -2.68
CA TYR A 61 3.98 8.21 -4.11
C TYR A 61 3.32 9.56 -4.41
N SER A 62 3.22 10.46 -3.43
CA SER A 62 2.77 11.84 -3.63
C SER A 62 3.85 12.70 -4.31
N ALA A 63 3.46 13.89 -4.76
CA ALA A 63 4.33 14.82 -5.49
C ALA A 63 5.59 15.25 -4.71
N GLU A 64 5.58 15.16 -3.38
CA GLU A 64 6.72 15.51 -2.53
C GLU A 64 7.74 14.36 -2.41
N GLY A 65 7.35 13.10 -2.66
CA GLY A 65 8.26 11.95 -2.76
C GLY A 65 8.98 11.53 -1.47
N PHE A 66 8.64 12.12 -0.33
CA PHE A 66 9.19 11.74 0.97
C PHE A 66 8.25 10.78 1.72
N GLY A 67 8.80 9.93 2.58
CA GLY A 67 7.99 9.03 3.40
C GLY A 67 7.18 9.79 4.46
N ALA A 68 6.02 9.24 4.80
CA ALA A 68 5.22 9.69 5.93
C ALA A 68 4.74 8.50 6.77
N THR A 69 4.30 8.76 7.99
CA THR A 69 3.54 7.82 8.81
C THR A 69 2.04 8.10 8.70
N LEU A 70 1.20 7.10 9.00
CA LEU A 70 -0.25 7.29 9.02
C LEU A 70 -0.74 8.31 10.08
N CYS A 71 0.07 8.62 11.09
CA CYS A 71 -0.24 9.66 12.07
C CYS A 71 0.25 11.06 11.66
N GLY A 72 0.79 11.23 10.45
CA GLY A 72 1.13 12.52 9.86
C GLY A 72 2.56 13.01 10.10
N ILE A 73 3.47 12.16 10.58
CA ILE A 73 4.90 12.51 10.64
C ILE A 73 5.48 12.31 9.24
N ALA A 74 6.04 13.36 8.64
CA ALA A 74 6.63 13.31 7.30
C ALA A 74 7.99 14.01 7.27
N HIS A 75 8.98 13.38 6.65
CA HIS A 75 10.30 13.95 6.38
C HIS A 75 11.10 13.06 5.40
N GLU A 76 12.14 13.62 4.78
CA GLU A 76 12.90 12.93 3.72
C GLU A 76 13.58 11.62 4.16
N GLY A 77 13.98 11.53 5.44
CA GLY A 77 14.65 10.35 6.01
C GLY A 77 13.71 9.23 6.49
N LEU A 78 12.44 9.24 6.10
CA LEU A 78 11.44 8.26 6.53
C LEU A 78 11.28 7.17 5.49
N THR A 79 11.49 5.91 5.88
CA THR A 79 11.45 4.77 4.96
C THR A 79 10.54 3.66 5.46
N ALA A 80 10.05 2.84 4.52
CA ALA A 80 9.36 1.59 4.84
C ALA A 80 10.39 0.51 5.24
N SER A 81 10.21 -0.06 6.43
CA SER A 81 10.95 -1.23 6.90
C SER A 81 10.59 -2.47 6.09
N PRO A 82 11.52 -3.43 5.91
CA PRO A 82 11.15 -4.78 5.48
C PRO A 82 10.29 -5.52 6.51
N TYR A 83 10.21 -5.03 7.76
CA TYR A 83 9.37 -5.57 8.81
C TYR A 83 7.99 -4.90 8.81
N LEU A 84 6.99 -5.71 9.18
CA LEU A 84 5.61 -5.30 9.11
C LEU A 84 5.17 -4.71 10.44
N TRP A 85 4.42 -3.62 10.38
CA TRP A 85 3.74 -3.03 11.51
C TRP A 85 2.44 -3.79 11.82
N LYS A 86 2.15 -3.98 13.11
CA LYS A 86 0.92 -4.63 13.56
C LYS A 86 0.25 -3.83 14.67
N SER A 87 -1.03 -3.51 14.49
CA SER A 87 -1.82 -2.73 15.45
C SER A 87 -1.94 -3.35 16.84
N HIS A 88 -1.73 -4.66 16.99
CA HIS A 88 -1.78 -5.36 18.28
C HIS A 88 -0.44 -5.45 19.01
N TRP A 89 0.65 -4.89 18.45
CA TRP A 89 1.94 -4.88 19.15
C TRP A 89 1.93 -3.87 20.30
N PRO A 90 2.58 -4.21 21.43
CA PRO A 90 2.47 -3.44 22.68
C PRO A 90 2.96 -1.99 22.55
N ASN A 91 3.98 -1.76 21.73
CA ASN A 91 4.63 -0.46 21.57
C ASN A 91 4.35 0.14 20.20
N THR A 92 3.07 0.38 19.89
CA THR A 92 2.67 0.98 18.60
C THR A 92 1.85 2.24 18.80
N CYS A 93 2.04 3.21 17.90
CA CYS A 93 1.39 4.50 17.95
C CYS A 93 -0.14 4.35 17.89
N GLU A 94 -0.86 4.85 18.90
CA GLU A 94 -2.33 4.78 18.96
C GLU A 94 -3.00 5.49 17.78
N ALA A 95 -2.49 6.66 17.37
CA ALA A 95 -3.03 7.37 16.20
C ALA A 95 -2.87 6.55 14.90
N CYS A 96 -1.77 5.79 14.75
CA CYS A 96 -1.63 4.85 13.64
C CYS A 96 -2.65 3.71 13.75
N LYS A 97 -2.93 3.18 14.95
CA LYS A 97 -3.96 2.14 15.14
C LYS A 97 -5.34 2.63 14.69
N GLU A 98 -5.74 3.82 15.14
CA GLU A 98 -7.02 4.42 14.76
C GLU A 98 -7.12 4.63 13.25
N ALA A 99 -6.07 5.20 12.63
CA ALA A 99 -6.03 5.42 11.19
C ALA A 99 -6.16 4.09 10.42
N VAL A 100 -5.41 3.07 10.83
CA VAL A 100 -5.50 1.73 10.23
C VAL A 100 -6.90 1.17 10.36
N THR A 101 -7.51 1.20 11.54
CA THR A 101 -8.88 0.71 11.75
C THR A 101 -9.88 1.39 10.82
N VAL A 102 -9.82 2.71 10.70
CA VAL A 102 -10.72 3.47 9.81
C VAL A 102 -10.50 3.10 8.34
N ILE A 103 -9.24 2.98 7.90
CA ILE A 103 -8.91 2.58 6.52
C ILE A 103 -9.39 1.15 6.26
N ASP A 104 -9.25 0.30 7.26
CA ASP A 104 -9.60 -1.11 7.22
C ASP A 104 -11.13 -1.32 7.14
N GLU A 105 -11.91 -0.50 7.85
CA GLU A 105 -13.38 -0.48 7.77
C GLU A 105 -13.90 -0.04 6.40
N ARG A 106 -13.16 0.79 5.66
CA ARG A 106 -13.57 1.26 4.32
C ARG A 106 -13.49 0.18 3.24
N TRP A 107 -12.85 -0.95 3.52
CA TRP A 107 -12.80 -2.07 2.56
C TRP A 107 -14.04 -2.94 2.67
N PRO A 108 -14.79 -3.11 1.56
CA PRO A 108 -15.86 -4.09 1.50
C PRO A 108 -15.33 -5.48 1.85
N LEU A 109 -16.05 -6.22 2.70
CA LEU A 109 -15.61 -7.53 3.22
C LEU A 109 -15.36 -8.53 2.08
N GLU A 110 -16.19 -8.48 1.04
CA GLU A 110 -16.12 -9.31 -0.15
C GLU A 110 -14.86 -9.03 -1.00
N MET A 111 -14.32 -7.81 -0.97
CA MET A 111 -13.13 -7.43 -1.72
C MET A 111 -11.84 -7.84 -1.01
N ARG A 112 -11.92 -8.50 0.15
CA ARG A 112 -10.74 -8.80 0.94
C ARG A 112 -9.93 -10.00 0.44
N ASN A 113 -10.54 -10.93 -0.30
CA ASN A 113 -9.91 -12.19 -0.66
C ASN A 113 -9.67 -12.43 -2.17
N ASP A 114 -10.20 -11.60 -3.07
CA ASP A 114 -10.14 -11.83 -4.53
C ASP A 114 -9.09 -10.98 -5.25
N ASN A 115 -8.32 -11.60 -6.15
CA ASN A 115 -6.91 -11.26 -6.29
C ASN A 115 -6.37 -11.03 -7.70
N ARG A 116 -7.21 -11.09 -8.73
CA ARG A 116 -6.77 -10.83 -10.10
C ARG A 116 -7.98 -10.54 -10.96
N VAL A 117 -8.06 -9.33 -11.49
CA VAL A 117 -9.07 -8.99 -12.49
C VAL A 117 -8.34 -8.71 -13.78
N SER A 118 -8.55 -9.55 -14.78
CA SER A 118 -8.21 -9.20 -16.16
C SER A 118 -9.36 -8.34 -16.68
N PRO A 119 -9.19 -7.02 -16.84
CA PRO A 119 -10.25 -6.18 -17.39
C PRO A 119 -10.57 -6.64 -18.82
N ALA A 120 -11.83 -6.49 -19.24
CA ALA A 120 -12.18 -6.64 -20.63
C ALA A 120 -11.50 -5.54 -21.46
N PRO A 121 -11.04 -5.84 -22.69
CA PRO A 121 -10.50 -4.83 -23.58
C PRO A 121 -11.49 -3.68 -23.82
N PRO A 122 -11.03 -2.42 -23.92
CA PRO A 122 -11.87 -1.34 -24.43
C PRO A 122 -12.39 -1.67 -25.83
N PRO A 123 -13.63 -1.25 -26.18
CA PRO A 123 -14.18 -1.45 -27.52
C PRO A 123 -13.24 -0.89 -28.59
N GLY A 124 -12.87 -1.71 -29.58
CA GLY A 124 -11.96 -1.31 -30.67
C GLY A 124 -10.47 -1.39 -30.35
N SER A 125 -10.08 -2.00 -29.23
CA SER A 125 -8.67 -2.29 -28.94
C SER A 125 -8.18 -3.57 -29.62
N ASP A 126 -6.93 -3.58 -30.08
CA ASP A 126 -6.26 -4.75 -30.68
C ASP A 126 -5.80 -5.77 -29.62
N TRP A 127 -6.51 -5.89 -28.51
CA TRP A 127 -6.17 -6.88 -27.49
C TRP A 127 -6.49 -8.28 -28.05
N PRO A 128 -5.58 -9.26 -27.95
CA PRO A 128 -5.85 -10.61 -28.44
C PRO A 128 -7.04 -11.24 -27.68
N PRO A 129 -7.90 -12.03 -28.35
CA PRO A 129 -9.01 -12.72 -27.70
C PRO A 129 -8.47 -13.76 -26.70
N PHE A 130 -9.22 -13.93 -25.61
CA PHE A 130 -8.91 -14.81 -24.48
C PHE A 130 -8.74 -16.28 -24.87
#